data_AF-A0A382ASG7-F1
#
_entry.id   AF-A0A382ASG7-F1
#
_cell.length_a   1.000
_cell.length_b   1.000
_cell.length_c   1.000
_cell.angle_alpha   90.00
_cell.angle_beta   90.00
_cell.angle_gamma   90.00
#
_symmetry.space_group_name_H-M   'P 1'
#
loop_
_entity.id
_entity.type
_entity.pdbx_description
1 polymer ?
#
loop_
_entity_poly.entity_id
_entity_poly.type
_entity_poly.pdbx_seq_one_letter_code
_entity_poly.pdbx_strand_id
1 'polypeptide(L)' 'MSDPDQVAGMAYGVIQEEKPYPARFSFLIDPEGKIAKVYNTVVPAEHPDEVLADLG' A
#
# COMPACT_ATOMS: atom_id res chain seq x y z
N MET A 1 9.16 10.58 -9.46
CA MET A 1 10.07 9.44 -9.26
C MET A 1 9.73 8.41 -10.31
N SER A 2 10.72 7.86 -11.02
CA SER A 2 10.54 6.80 -12.03
C SER A 2 11.34 5.59 -11.56
N ASP A 3 10.73 4.40 -11.56
CA ASP A 3 11.34 3.14 -11.12
C ASP A 3 11.35 2.10 -12.27
N PRO A 4 12.05 2.38 -13.39
CA PRO A 4 12.04 1.49 -14.56
C PRO A 4 12.71 0.13 -14.30
N ASP A 5 13.69 0.10 -13.39
CA ASP A 5 14.41 -1.11 -12.98
C ASP A 5 13.70 -1.87 -11.84
N GLN A 6 12.52 -1.40 -11.41
CA GLN A 6 11.70 -2.03 -10.37
C GLN A 6 12.38 -2.19 -8.99
N VAL A 7 13.48 -1.47 -8.73
CA VAL A 7 14.29 -1.59 -7.51
C VAL A 7 13.47 -1.19 -6.29
N ALA A 8 12.72 -0.09 -6.38
CA ALA A 8 11.84 0.31 -5.28
C ALA A 8 10.67 -0.67 -5.16
N GLY A 9 10.05 -1.07 -6.28
CA GLY A 9 8.95 -2.03 -6.25
C GLY A 9 9.30 -3.36 -5.57
N MET A 10 10.52 -3.88 -5.79
CA MET A 10 11.01 -5.10 -5.14
C MET A 10 11.24 -4.89 -3.65
N ALA A 11 11.89 -3.79 -3.26
CA ALA A 11 12.18 -3.48 -1.86
C ALA A 11 10.90 -3.34 -1.01
N TYR A 12 9.85 -2.79 -1.60
CA TYR A 12 8.53 -2.63 -0.95
C TYR A 12 7.62 -3.86 -1.12
N GLY A 13 8.07 -4.92 -1.80
CA GLY A 13 7.31 -6.16 -1.98
C GLY A 13 6.05 -6.00 -2.83
N VAL A 14 6.02 -5.04 -3.76
CA VAL A 14 4.85 -4.73 -4.59
C VAL A 14 4.94 -5.33 -6.00
N ILE A 15 6.04 -5.98 -6.38
CA ILE A 15 6.15 -6.66 -7.68
C ILE A 15 5.26 -7.91 -7.68
N GLN A 16 4.45 -8.03 -8.73
CA GLN A 16 3.61 -9.20 -8.99
C GLN A 16 4.15 -9.89 -10.24
N GLU A 17 4.62 -11.15 -10.13
CA GLU A 17 5.18 -11.89 -11.28
C GLU A 17 4.17 -12.08 -12.41
N GLU A 18 2.88 -12.14 -12.09
CA GLU A 18 1.81 -12.37 -13.05
C GLU A 18 1.30 -11.10 -13.75
N LYS A 19 1.77 -9.90 -13.34
CA LYS A 19 1.29 -8.63 -13.89
C LYS A 19 2.43 -7.74 -14.39
N PRO A 20 2.24 -7.01 -15.49
CA PRO A 20 3.28 -6.11 -16.02
C PRO A 20 3.45 -4.82 -15.19
N TYR A 21 2.77 -4.69 -14.05
CA TYR A 21 2.82 -3.52 -13.18
C TYR A 21 2.80 -3.92 -11.70
N PRO A 22 3.46 -3.14 -10.82
CA PRO A 22 3.42 -3.35 -9.38
C PRO A 22 2.00 -3.18 -8.81
N ALA A 23 1.75 -3.82 -7.66
CA ALA A 23 0.49 -3.70 -6.95
C ALA A 23 0.31 -2.27 -6.40
N ARG A 24 -0.94 -1.79 -6.37
CA ARG A 24 -1.25 -0.46 -5.85
C ARG A 24 -1.26 -0.47 -4.33
N PHE A 25 -0.17 -0.02 -3.73
CA PHE A 25 -0.01 0.09 -2.28
C PHE A 25 0.26 1.55 -1.90
N SER A 26 -0.08 1.94 -0.68
CA SER A 26 0.37 3.19 -0.07
C SER A 26 1.11 2.90 1.22
N PHE A 27 2.26 3.53 1.40
CA PHE A 27 3.12 3.35 2.57
C PHE A 27 3.21 4.67 3.32
N LEU A 28 2.86 4.67 4.60
CA LEU A 28 3.13 5.77 5.50
C LEU A 28 4.51 5.56 6.11
N ILE A 29 5.42 6.52 5.91
CA ILE A 29 6.77 6.50 6.44
C ILE A 29 6.85 7.48 7.61
N ASP A 30 7.36 7.04 8.76
CA ASP A 30 7.57 7.90 9.93
C ASP A 30 8.80 8.82 9.75
N PRO A 31 9.01 9.82 10.64
CA PRO A 31 10.19 10.69 10.58
C PRO A 31 11.54 9.97 10.76
N GLU A 32 11.55 8.73 11.28
CA GLU A 32 12.75 7.89 11.41
C GLU A 32 13.04 7.11 10.11
N GLY A 33 12.19 7.22 9.08
CA GLY A 33 12.34 6.53 7.80
C GLY A 33 11.82 5.09 7.80
N LYS A 34 11.06 4.68 8.81
CA LYS A 34 10.46 3.32 8.89
C LYS A 34 9.04 3.33 8.36
N ILE A 35 8.59 2.18 7.86
CA ILE A 35 7.20 2.00 7.43
C ILE A 35 6.30 1.94 8.67
N ALA A 36 5.53 3.00 8.89
CA ALA A 36 4.55 3.10 9.97
C ALA A 36 3.25 2.36 9.65
N LYS A 37 2.82 2.37 8.38
CA LYS A 37 1.59 1.69 7.94
C LYS A 37 1.62 1.34 6.45
N VAL A 38 1.05 0.19 6.11
CA VAL A 38 0.88 -0.29 4.72
C VAL A 38 -0.61 -0.37 4.40
N TYR A 39 -1.03 0.24 3.30
CA TYR A 39 -2.38 0.17 2.76
C TYR A 39 -2.32 -0.63 1.46
N ASN A 40 -2.71 -1.90 1.52
CA ASN A 40 -2.43 -2.88 0.47
C ASN A 40 -3.56 -3.06 -0.55
N THR A 41 -4.81 -2.75 -0.22
CA THR A 41 -5.96 -2.53 -1.13
C THR A 41 -7.18 -2.29 -0.23
N VAL A 42 -7.90 -1.18 -0.42
CA VAL A 42 -9.21 -0.97 0.22
C VAL A 42 -10.16 -2.08 -0.24
N VAL A 43 -10.75 -2.82 0.70
CA VAL A 43 -11.90 -3.68 0.43
C VAL A 43 -13.10 -2.74 0.30
N PRO A 44 -13.65 -2.46 -0.91
CA PRO A 44 -14.72 -1.49 -1.06
C PRO A 44 -16.03 -1.94 -0.40
N ALA A 45 -16.18 -3.24 -0.15
CA ALA A 45 -17.38 -3.84 0.42
C ALA A 45 -17.49 -3.68 1.95
N GLU A 46 -16.37 -3.47 2.66
CA GLU A 46 -16.34 -3.46 4.14
C GLU A 46 -16.15 -2.04 4.72
N HIS A 47 -15.95 -1.04 3.85
CA HIS A 47 -15.53 0.30 4.28
C HIS A 47 -16.61 1.23 4.86
N PRO A 48 -17.93 1.07 4.62
CA PRO A 48 -18.94 1.89 5.29
C PRO A 48 -19.14 1.52 6.77
N ASP A 49 -19.07 0.23 7.10
CA ASP A 49 -19.37 -0.28 8.44
C ASP A 49 -18.24 0.03 9.44
N GLU A 50 -16.98 0.01 9.01
CA GLU A 50 -15.84 0.41 9.87
C GLU A 50 -15.87 1.90 10.25
N VAL A 51 -16.35 2.78 9.36
CA VAL A 51 -16.45 4.23 9.63
C VAL A 51 -17.56 4.55 10.64
N LEU A 52 -18.62 3.74 10.68
CA LEU A 52 -19.72 3.89 11.65
C LEU A 52 -19.34 3.41 13.05
N ALA A 53 -18.41 2.46 13.17
CA ALA A 53 -17.93 1.98 14.47
C ALA A 53 -16.98 2.97 15.17
N ASP A 54 -16.27 3.81 14.41
CA ASP A 54 -15.30 4.78 14.95
C ASP A 54 -15.96 6.11 15.39
N LEU A 55 -17.28 6.26 15.19
CA LEU A 55 -18.06 7.44 15.58
C LEU A 55 -18.83 7.29 16.91
N GLY A 56 -18.63 6.19 17.65
CA GLY A 56 -19.33 5.85 18.89
C GLY A 56 -18.46 5.92 20.15
#